data_AF-A0AAU2SKF2-F1
#
_entry.id   AF-A0AAU2SKF2-F1
#
_cell.length_a   1.000
_cell.length_b   1.000
_cell.length_c   1.000
_cell.angle_alpha   90.00
_cell.angle_beta   90.00
_cell.angle_gamma   90.00
#
_symmetry.space_group_name_H-M   'P 1'
#
loop_
_entity.id
_entity.type
_entity.pdbx_description
1 polymer ?
#
loop_
_entity_poly.entity_id
_entity_poly.type
_entity_poly.pdbx_seq_one_letter_code
_entity_poly.pdbx_strand_id
1 'polypeptide(L)'
;MTSYQLRDTITRRLLAHGLADYAAAEAAADRLDNELEYNLAANGEGAGRIRLRLDIEKVTHGVTEPIGHHVLLLGVDDQPAPAPSPLF
;
A
#
# COMPACT_ATOMS: atom_id res chain seq x y z
N MET A 1 21.36 -16.06 -5.83
CA MET A 1 19.90 -16.23 -6.06
C MET A 1 19.27 -14.86 -5.93
N THR A 2 18.39 -14.51 -6.86
CA THR A 2 17.70 -13.22 -6.87
C THR A 2 16.34 -13.39 -6.21
N SER A 3 15.98 -12.48 -5.32
CA SER A 3 14.65 -12.39 -4.74
C SER A 3 14.19 -10.94 -4.67
N TYR A 4 12.92 -10.74 -4.35
CA TYR A 4 12.31 -9.44 -4.22
C TYR A 4 11.73 -9.28 -2.83
N GLN A 5 11.64 -8.05 -2.35
CA GLN A 5 11.08 -7.71 -1.06
C GLN A 5 10.34 -6.38 -1.11
N LEU A 6 9.37 -6.23 -0.21
CA LEU A 6 8.59 -5.02 -0.04
C LEU A 6 8.96 -4.37 1.28
N ARG A 7 9.23 -3.07 1.23
CA ARG A 7 9.59 -2.28 2.41
C ARG A 7 8.72 -1.03 2.46
N ASP A 8 8.19 -0.72 3.63
CA ASP A 8 7.55 0.56 3.88
C ASP A 8 8.59 1.69 3.75
N THR A 9 8.34 2.68 2.91
CA THR A 9 9.29 3.78 2.67
C THR A 9 9.47 4.67 3.90
N ILE A 10 8.41 4.89 4.69
CA ILE A 10 8.39 5.78 5.85
C ILE A 10 9.00 5.09 7.07
N THR A 11 8.47 3.92 7.43
CA THR A 11 8.86 3.19 8.63
C THR A 11 10.09 2.30 8.42
N ARG A 12 10.51 2.12 7.16
CA ARG A 12 11.60 1.23 6.73
C ARG A 12 11.38 -0.24 7.13
N ARG A 13 10.16 -0.59 7.53
CA ARG A 13 9.78 -1.93 7.96
C ARG A 13 9.66 -2.85 6.75
N LEU A 14 10.25 -4.05 6.87
CA LEU A 14 10.10 -5.12 5.88
C LEU A 14 8.70 -5.72 6.01
N LEU A 15 7.93 -5.70 4.92
CA LEU A 15 6.55 -6.19 4.89
C LEU A 15 6.45 -7.57 4.21
N ALA A 16 7.24 -7.81 3.17
CA ALA A 16 7.34 -9.09 2.49
C ALA A 16 8.77 -9.33 2.02
N HIS A 17 9.21 -10.59 1.95
CA HIS A 17 10.56 -10.96 1.53
C HIS A 17 10.57 -12.30 0.78
N GLY A 18 11.64 -12.58 0.05
CA GLY A 18 11.81 -13.87 -0.64
C GLY A 18 10.86 -14.06 -1.82
N LEU A 19 10.34 -12.97 -2.39
CA LEU A 19 9.42 -13.00 -3.52
C LEU A 19 10.19 -13.40 -4.78
N ALA A 20 9.58 -14.24 -5.62
CA ALA A 20 10.27 -14.92 -6.72
C ALA A 20 10.69 -13.96 -7.85
N ASP A 21 9.84 -12.98 -8.14
CA ASP A 21 10.03 -12.00 -9.20
C ASP A 21 9.30 -10.69 -8.88
N TYR A 22 9.43 -9.71 -9.79
CA TYR A 22 8.78 -8.42 -9.64
C TYR A 22 7.25 -8.51 -9.65
N ALA A 23 6.66 -9.41 -10.45
CA ALA A 23 5.22 -9.57 -10.52
C ALA A 23 4.66 -10.16 -9.21
N ALA A 24 5.40 -11.07 -8.57
CA ALA A 24 5.09 -11.56 -7.23
C ALA A 24 5.18 -10.44 -6.18
N ALA A 25 6.06 -9.46 -6.36
CA ALA A 25 6.14 -8.29 -5.48
C ALA A 25 4.97 -7.32 -5.67
N GLU A 26 4.56 -7.02 -6.90
CA GLU A 26 3.35 -6.24 -7.16
C GLU A 26 2.11 -6.95 -6.60
N ALA A 27 1.95 -8.26 -6.87
CA ALA A 27 0.82 -9.03 -6.33
C ALA A 27 0.82 -9.08 -4.79
N ALA A 28 1.99 -9.01 -4.14
CA ALA A 28 2.08 -8.91 -2.69
C ALA A 28 1.69 -7.50 -2.19
N ALA A 29 2.03 -6.44 -2.92
CA ALA A 29 1.59 -5.08 -2.62
C ALA A 29 0.06 -4.95 -2.75
N ASP A 30 -0.54 -5.49 -3.81
CA ASP A 30 -1.99 -5.51 -4.02
C ASP A 30 -2.73 -6.24 -2.88
N ARG A 31 -2.18 -7.36 -2.39
CA ARG A 31 -2.76 -8.07 -1.24
C ARG A 31 -2.71 -7.24 0.03
N LEU A 32 -1.58 -6.56 0.28
CA LEU A 32 -1.45 -5.66 1.42
C LEU A 32 -2.47 -4.50 1.34
N ASP A 33 -2.75 -3.99 0.14
CA ASP A 33 -3.79 -2.97 -0.07
C ASP A 33 -5.16 -3.45 0.42
N ASN A 34 -5.59 -4.60 -0.09
CA ASN A 34 -6.88 -5.20 0.23
C ASN A 34 -7.01 -5.52 1.72
N GLU A 35 -5.94 -6.06 2.34
CA GLU A 35 -5.93 -6.35 3.78
C GLU A 35 -6.02 -5.07 4.62
N LEU A 36 -5.33 -4.01 4.22
CA LEU A 36 -5.39 -2.72 4.91
C LEU A 36 -6.78 -2.09 4.78
N GLU A 37 -7.37 -2.09 3.58
CA GLU A 37 -8.72 -1.58 3.36
C GLU A 37 -9.76 -2.35 4.18
N TYR A 38 -9.68 -3.68 4.19
CA TYR A 38 -10.55 -4.53 5.00
C TYR A 38 -10.40 -4.22 6.50
N ASN A 39 -9.18 -4.10 7.00
CA ASN A 39 -8.93 -3.82 8.41
C ASN A 39 -9.42 -2.43 8.83
N LEU A 40 -9.23 -1.41 7.99
CA LEU A 40 -9.75 -0.05 8.22
C LEU A 40 -11.28 -0.06 8.30
N ALA A 41 -11.94 -0.72 7.33
CA ALA A 41 -13.38 -0.88 7.32
C ALA A 41 -13.89 -1.64 8.56
N ALA A 42 -13.21 -2.72 8.96
CA ALA A 42 -13.57 -3.51 10.14
C ALA A 42 -13.43 -2.73 11.46
N ASN A 43 -12.48 -1.80 11.54
CA ASN A 43 -12.26 -0.97 12.72
C ASN A 43 -13.15 0.28 12.76
N GLY A 44 -14.00 0.49 11.75
CA GLY A 44 -14.81 1.71 11.63
C GLY A 44 -13.98 2.96 11.42
N GLU A 45 -12.71 2.80 11.04
CA GLU A 45 -11.83 3.89 10.64
C GLU A 45 -12.21 4.26 9.21
N GLY A 46 -13.18 5.18 9.07
CA GLY A 46 -13.50 5.80 7.79
C GLY A 46 -12.22 6.42 7.25
N ALA A 47 -11.61 5.74 6.27
CA ALA A 47 -10.24 6.00 5.89
C ALA A 47 -10.09 7.41 5.30
N GLY A 48 -9.68 8.36 6.14
CA GLY A 48 -9.16 9.63 5.66
C GLY A 48 -7.92 9.34 4.84
N ARG A 49 -7.98 9.56 3.51
CA ARG A 49 -6.91 9.33 2.50
C ARG A 49 -5.54 8.97 3.10
N ILE A 50 -5.30 7.68 3.36
CA ILE A 50 -3.99 7.21 3.81
C ILE A 50 -3.18 6.87 2.56
N ARG A 51 -2.07 7.58 2.38
CA ARG A 51 -1.11 7.29 1.31
C ARG A 51 0.07 6.53 1.90
N LEU A 52 0.15 5.24 1.61
CA LEU A 52 1.31 4.42 1.97
C LEU A 52 2.18 4.20 0.74
N ARG A 53 3.49 4.36 0.88
CA ARG A 53 4.46 4.10 -0.18
C ARG A 53 5.31 2.89 0.21
N LEU A 54 5.37 1.91 -0.67
CA LEU A 54 6.16 0.70 -0.53
C LEU A 54 7.29 0.72 -1.56
N ASP A 55 8.53 0.56 -1.13
CA ASP A 55 9.66 0.33 -2.01
C ASP A 55 9.71 -1.15 -2.39
N ILE A 56 9.85 -1.42 -3.69
CA ILE A 56 10.14 -2.75 -4.22
C ILE A 56 11.64 -2.85 -4.38
N GLU A 57 12.23 -3.76 -3.63
CA GLU A 57 13.68 -3.96 -3.59
C GLU A 57 14.04 -5.32 -4.19
N LYS A 58 15.03 -5.33 -5.07
CA LYS A 58 15.66 -6.55 -5.58
C LYS A 58 16.81 -6.92 -4.65
N VAL A 59 16.88 -8.18 -4.27
CA VAL A 59 17.95 -8.74 -3.44
C VAL A 59 18.77 -9.70 -4.29
N THR A 60 20.04 -9.39 -4.48
CA THR A 60 20.98 -10.20 -5.25
C THR A 60 22.24 -10.44 -4.42
N HIS A 61 22.53 -11.69 -4.07
CA HIS A 61 23.69 -12.05 -3.22
C HIS A 61 23.75 -11.27 -1.89
N GLY A 62 22.59 -10.98 -1.29
CA GLY A 62 22.47 -10.20 -0.05
C GLY A 62 22.57 -8.69 -0.22
N VAL A 63 22.81 -8.19 -1.43
CA VAL A 63 22.76 -6.76 -1.76
C VAL A 63 21.33 -6.38 -2.13
N THR A 64 20.83 -5.31 -1.53
CA THR A 64 19.48 -4.79 -1.76
C THR A 64 19.54 -3.55 -2.65
N GLU A 65 18.78 -3.53 -3.74
CA GLU A 65 18.68 -2.42 -4.68
C GLU A 65 17.22 -2.01 -4.84
N PRO A 66 16.86 -0.72 -4.68
CA PRO A 66 15.52 -0.25 -4.97
C PRO A 66 15.31 -0.26 -6.48
N ILE A 67 14.25 -0.92 -6.93
CA ILE A 67 13.95 -1.07 -8.36
C ILE A 67 12.58 -0.50 -8.75
N GLY A 68 11.75 -0.16 -7.77
CA GLY A 68 10.41 0.36 -7.98
C GLY A 68 9.78 0.81 -6.69
N HIS A 69 8.58 1.37 -6.80
CA HIS A 69 7.75 1.68 -5.65
C HIS A 69 6.28 1.53 -6.02
N HIS A 70 5.49 1.08 -5.06
CA HIS A 70 4.05 0.98 -5.15
C HIS A 70 3.42 1.99 -4.18
N VAL A 71 2.39 2.71 -4.62
CA VAL A 71 1.69 3.70 -3.79
C VAL A 71 0.28 3.21 -3.55
N LEU A 72 0.00 2.86 -2.30
CA LEU A 72 -1.32 2.48 -1.82
C LEU A 72 -2.09 3.74 -1.42
N LEU A 73 -3.33 3.86 -1.90
CA LEU A 73 -4.23 4.96 -1.61
C LEU A 73 -5.48 4.38 -0.97
N LEU A 74 -5.56 4.47 0.36
CA LEU A 74 -6.65 3.90 1.13
C LEU A 74 -7.69 4.98 1.44
N GLY A 75 -8.95 4.69 1.09
CA GLY A 75 -10.11 5.53 1.38
C GLY A 75 -10.85 6.04 0.15
N VAL A 76 -12.18 6.10 0.26
CA VAL A 76 -13.08 6.75 -0.70
C VAL A 76 -13.17 8.24 -0.38
N ASP A 77 -13.28 9.10 -1.41
CA ASP A 77 -13.83 10.45 -1.22
C ASP A 77 -15.22 10.29 -0.60
N ASP A 78 -15.34 10.65 0.67
CA ASP A 78 -16.64 10.93 1.28
C ASP A 78 -17.32 11.98 0.40
N GLN A 79 -18.54 11.69 -0.07
CA GLN A 79 -19.30 12.54 -0.97
C GLN A 79 -19.23 14.01 -0.54
N PRO A 80 -19.14 14.98 -1.47
CA PRO A 80 -19.41 16.35 -1.10
C PRO A 80 -20.79 16.37 -0.45
N ALA A 81 -20.84 16.81 0.82
CA ALA A 81 -22.07 16.92 1.58
C ALA A 81 -23.14 17.59 0.72
N PRO A 82 -24.40 17.08 0.69
CA PRO A 82 -25.45 17.70 -0.10
C PRO A 82 -25.53 19.18 0.30
N ALA A 83 -25.41 20.06 -0.70
CA ALA A 83 -25.48 21.50 -0.50
C ALA A 83 -26.76 21.82 0.30
N PRO A 84 -26.70 22.71 1.31
CA PRO A 84 -27.88 23.03 2.09
C PRO A 84 -28.97 23.55 1.14
N SER A 85 -30.10 22.85 1.11
CA SER A 85 -31.27 23.31 0.36
C SER A 85 -31.64 24.71 0.85
N PRO A 86 -31.70 25.73 -0.03
CA PRO A 86 -32.23 27.02 0.38
C PRO A 86 -33.73 26.84 0.66
N LEU A 87 -34.12 27.04 1.92
CA LEU A 87 -35.51 27.26 2.28
C LEU A 87 -35.93 28.63 1.72
N PHE A 88 -36.64 28.63 0.59
CA PHE A 88 -37.50 29.72 0.15
C PHE A 88 -38.76 29.18 -0.52
#